data_AF-A0A3C1KPZ4-F1
#
_entry.id   AF-A0A3C1KPZ4-F1
#
_cell.length_a   1.000
_cell.length_b   1.000
_cell.length_c   1.000
_cell.angle_alpha   90.00
_cell.angle_beta   90.00
_cell.angle_gamma   90.00
#
_symmetry.space_group_name_H-M   'P 1'
#
loop_
_entity.id
_entity.type
_entity.pdbx_description
1 polymer ?
#
loop_
_entity_poly.entity_id
_entity_poly.type
_entity_poly.pdbx_seq_one_letter_code
_entity_poly.pdbx_strand_id
1 'polypeptide(L)'
;SRFDNVPRGVLDVRDLAWGLSLVIGFLALNAFSLERERRAPDARSPRQRRAAAAMVLLLINLLLANVWLQPLSGLRLDVTEGKLYSLSSTTKGLLARLDEPLLIRGYFSERTHPLLAPLVPQLRDLMAEYASASDGGVRVEFIDPARHPELEREARDRYEMSATPLQVADRYQSTLVNAWFHVLVQYGDEFTTLGFTDLIDVRTAGNTEAEVRLRNPEFDLTRAIRDVLQNYQLGDDLFRTIDQPIELVAYVSPHALLPERLRHYRDAIQVQLDAQVEKSAGKFSYRFEEPEANDGALARHLADTWGFQPMIAGLGDEQRFWFYLTLEDERQVVQLPTDAFEADDFVTVLEAGLRRFAGGLTRTVALAAPELNEQMARFHLGAPTFANLEQAITRDYSIRAEQLRDGSVDPDADILAVVAPLELDTASLFAIDQFLMRGGTVVLATSPFSVELSNGDMRLLDYPSGLDTWLATHGIHLAPRLVLDEQSAPFPAPVLRRVGDYEFRDVQMIDYPYFLDIRPPALNPGHPITASLPQL
;
A
#
# COMPACT_ATOMS: atom_id res chain seq x y z
N SER A 1 25.08 21.89 12.87
CA SER A 1 26.52 22.20 12.80
C SER A 1 27.04 21.83 11.41
N ARG A 2 28.11 22.49 10.90
CA ARG A 2 28.62 22.28 9.53
C ARG A 2 29.21 20.88 9.26
N PHE A 3 29.32 20.01 10.26
CA PHE A 3 29.88 18.66 10.09
C PHE A 3 29.00 17.56 10.66
N ASP A 4 27.70 17.81 10.85
CA ASP A 4 26.79 16.80 11.42
C ASP A 4 26.65 15.56 10.51
N ASN A 5 27.00 15.68 9.23
CA ASN A 5 26.94 14.60 8.24
C ASN A 5 28.17 13.68 8.27
N VAL A 6 29.33 14.19 8.70
CA VAL A 6 30.59 13.42 8.67
C VAL A 6 30.57 12.21 9.61
N PRO A 7 30.08 12.30 10.87
CA PRO A 7 29.93 11.13 11.73
C PRO A 7 28.97 10.07 11.18
N ARG A 8 28.09 10.46 10.26
CA ARG A 8 27.09 9.60 9.61
C ARG A 8 27.60 8.93 8.32
N GLY A 9 28.85 9.19 7.93
CA GLY A 9 29.43 8.64 6.70
C GLY A 9 28.98 9.34 5.40
N VAL A 10 28.32 10.49 5.51
CA VAL A 10 27.87 11.30 4.38
C VAL A 10 28.76 12.54 4.23
N LEU A 11 29.35 12.71 3.04
CA LEU A 11 30.23 13.83 2.72
C LEU A 11 29.51 14.83 1.80
N ASP A 12 29.25 16.03 2.30
CA ASP A 12 28.75 17.16 1.50
C ASP A 12 29.94 17.89 0.85
N VAL A 13 29.83 18.18 -0.46
CA VAL A 13 30.89 18.89 -1.20
C VAL A 13 31.16 20.28 -0.59
N ARG A 14 30.16 20.92 0.01
CA ARG A 14 30.32 22.24 0.65
C ARG A 14 31.16 22.16 1.92
N ASP A 15 31.01 21.09 2.69
CA ASP A 15 31.76 20.86 3.92
C ASP A 15 33.23 20.56 3.60
N LEU A 16 33.47 19.76 2.55
CA LEU A 16 34.80 19.50 2.01
C LEU A 16 35.46 20.78 1.48
N ALA A 17 34.74 21.58 0.68
CA ALA A 17 35.25 22.84 0.13
C ALA A 17 35.59 23.85 1.23
N TRP A 18 34.78 23.92 2.29
CA TRP A 18 35.06 24.78 3.44
C TRP A 18 36.28 24.30 4.22
N GLY A 19 36.39 23.00 4.49
CA GLY A 19 37.57 22.42 5.14
C GLY A 19 38.84 22.67 4.33
N LEU A 20 38.79 22.49 3.01
CA LEU A 20 39.91 22.77 2.11
C LEU A 20 40.26 24.26 2.09
N SER A 21 39.27 25.14 2.11
CA SER A 21 39.48 26.60 2.15
C SER A 21 40.19 27.03 3.44
N LEU A 22 39.84 26.42 4.58
CA LEU A 22 40.57 26.63 5.83
C LEU A 22 42.01 26.15 5.73
N VAL A 23 42.24 24.93 5.22
CA VAL A 23 43.60 24.39 5.06
C VAL A 23 44.45 25.32 4.18
N ILE A 24 43.94 25.72 3.02
CA ILE A 24 44.65 26.64 2.11
C ILE A 24 44.90 27.99 2.78
N GLY A 25 43.89 28.56 3.46
CA GLY A 25 44.00 29.83 4.17
C GLY A 25 45.07 29.80 5.26
N PHE A 26 45.08 28.75 6.10
CA PHE A 26 46.08 28.57 7.15
C PHE A 26 47.48 28.34 6.59
N LEU A 27 47.64 27.51 5.56
CA LEU A 27 48.92 27.30 4.90
C LEU A 27 49.47 28.58 4.28
N ALA A 28 48.60 29.37 3.63
CA ALA A 28 48.98 30.64 3.04
C ALA A 28 49.40 31.67 4.10
N LEU A 29 48.62 31.79 5.19
CA LEU A 29 48.97 32.66 6.32
C LEU A 29 50.27 32.24 7.00
N ASN A 30 50.49 30.94 7.17
CA ASN A 30 51.73 30.40 7.74
C ASN A 30 52.94 30.71 6.85
N ALA A 31 52.83 30.45 5.54
CA ALA A 31 53.88 30.79 4.57
C ALA A 31 54.18 32.30 4.56
N PHE A 32 53.15 33.14 4.64
CA PHE A 32 53.31 34.59 4.73
C PHE A 32 53.99 35.04 6.03
N SER A 33 53.67 34.41 7.15
CA SER A 33 54.28 34.68 8.46
C SER A 33 55.76 34.30 8.45
N LEU A 34 56.10 33.10 7.96
CA LEU A 34 57.47 32.61 7.82
C LEU A 34 58.32 33.52 6.90
N GLU A 35 57.75 33.96 5.78
CA GLU A 35 58.44 34.85 4.83
C GLU A 35 58.68 36.25 5.42
N ARG A 36 57.79 36.69 6.32
CA ARG A 36 57.93 37.94 7.06
C ARG A 36 59.03 37.87 8.11
N GLU A 37 59.17 36.74 8.82
CA GLU A 37 60.21 36.54 9.85
C GLU A 37 61.60 36.30 9.26
N ARG A 38 61.70 35.71 8.06
CA ARG A 38 62.98 35.43 7.39
C ARG A 38 63.74 36.68 6.90
N ARG A 39 63.18 37.89 7.01
CA ARG A 39 63.73 39.09 6.34
C ARG A 39 63.96 40.27 7.28
N ALA A 40 65.07 40.98 7.05
CA ALA A 40 65.52 42.10 7.88
C ALA A 40 64.51 43.28 7.91
N PRO A 41 64.42 44.04 9.01
CA PRO A 41 63.32 44.99 9.28
C PRO A 41 63.20 46.20 8.32
N ASP A 42 64.26 46.53 7.57
CA ASP A 42 64.45 47.90 7.04
C ASP A 42 64.13 48.12 5.55
N ALA A 43 63.48 47.18 4.86
CA ALA A 43 63.09 47.41 3.46
C ALA A 43 61.61 47.09 3.21
N ARG A 44 60.73 48.10 3.35
CA ARG A 44 59.36 48.05 2.79
C ARG A 44 59.39 48.06 1.26
N SER A 45 59.75 46.93 0.66
CA SER A 45 59.83 46.81 -0.80
C SER A 45 58.43 46.71 -1.43
N PRO A 46 58.22 47.20 -2.68
CA PRO A 46 56.96 47.05 -3.41
C PRO A 46 56.51 45.58 -3.58
N ARG A 47 57.44 44.62 -3.47
CA ARG A 47 57.15 43.19 -3.42
C ARG A 47 56.38 42.78 -2.16
N GLN A 48 56.60 43.43 -1.01
CA GLN A 48 55.85 43.17 0.22
C GLN A 48 54.39 43.58 0.09
N ARG A 49 54.13 44.77 -0.48
CA ARG A 49 52.76 45.24 -0.75
C ARG A 49 52.03 44.31 -1.71
N ARG A 50 52.72 43.80 -2.73
CA ARG A 50 52.15 42.81 -3.67
C ARG A 50 51.88 41.46 -3.01
N ALA A 51 52.78 40.95 -2.18
CA ALA A 51 52.59 39.70 -1.46
C ALA A 51 51.43 39.79 -0.43
N ALA A 52 51.35 40.90 0.31
CA ALA A 52 50.23 41.14 1.21
C ALA A 52 48.90 41.30 0.45
N ALA A 53 48.89 42.02 -0.67
CA ALA A 53 47.71 42.14 -1.52
C ALA A 53 47.27 40.77 -2.11
N ALA A 54 48.23 39.95 -2.56
CA ALA A 54 47.95 38.60 -3.05
C ALA A 54 47.37 37.69 -1.96
N MET A 55 47.88 37.79 -0.72
CA MET A 55 47.34 37.06 0.43
C MET A 55 45.91 37.47 0.74
N VAL A 56 45.65 38.78 0.81
CA VAL A 56 44.31 39.32 1.06
C VAL A 56 43.35 38.90 -0.06
N LEU A 57 43.77 39.00 -1.32
CA LEU A 57 43.00 38.55 -2.48
C LEU A 57 42.70 37.05 -2.42
N LEU A 58 43.65 36.22 -2.02
CA LEU A 58 43.44 34.78 -1.85
C LEU A 58 42.36 34.51 -0.79
N LEU A 59 42.47 35.12 0.39
CA LEU A 59 41.49 34.95 1.47
C LEU A 59 40.09 35.42 1.05
N ILE A 60 40.00 36.55 0.34
CA ILE A 60 38.74 37.04 -0.21
C ILE A 60 38.18 36.05 -1.24
N ASN A 61 39.00 35.52 -2.15
CA ASN A 61 38.55 34.54 -3.14
C ASN A 61 38.07 33.23 -2.47
N LEU A 62 38.75 32.74 -1.44
CA LEU A 62 38.31 31.57 -0.68
C LEU A 62 36.96 31.82 0.01
N LEU A 63 36.78 33.01 0.58
CA LEU A 63 35.51 33.40 1.20
C LEU A 63 34.39 33.49 0.15
N LEU A 64 34.65 34.15 -0.99
CA LEU A 64 33.69 34.25 -2.09
C LEU A 64 33.36 32.88 -2.69
N ALA A 65 34.34 31.98 -2.84
CA ALA A 65 34.10 30.62 -3.31
C ALA A 65 33.15 29.85 -2.37
N ASN A 66 33.30 30.00 -1.05
CA ASN A 66 32.40 29.38 -0.08
C ASN A 66 30.99 29.95 -0.14
N VAL A 67 30.84 31.26 -0.40
CA VAL A 67 29.53 31.90 -0.59
C VAL A 67 28.89 31.42 -1.89
N TRP A 68 29.67 31.34 -2.97
CA TRP A 68 29.22 30.88 -4.28
C TRP A 68 28.80 29.40 -4.28
N LEU A 69 29.41 28.57 -3.44
CA LEU A 69 29.06 27.15 -3.28
C LEU A 69 27.81 26.91 -2.42
N GLN A 70 27.30 27.91 -1.68
CA GLN A 70 26.13 27.70 -0.81
C GLN A 70 24.86 27.20 -1.52
N PRO A 71 24.51 27.65 -2.74
CA PRO A 71 23.32 27.20 -3.46
C PRO A 71 23.42 25.76 -3.98
N LEU A 72 24.62 25.17 -4.05
CA LEU A 72 24.85 23.82 -4.57
C LEU A 72 24.60 22.78 -3.45
N SER A 73 23.33 22.52 -3.13
CA SER A 73 22.91 21.59 -2.07
C SER A 73 22.83 20.12 -2.50
N GLY A 74 22.82 19.82 -3.81
CA GLY A 74 22.54 18.46 -4.34
C GLY A 74 23.75 17.53 -4.47
N LEU A 75 24.99 18.01 -4.25
CA LEU A 75 26.20 17.21 -4.42
C LEU A 75 26.65 16.62 -3.08
N ARG A 76 26.13 15.42 -2.77
CA ARG A 76 26.49 14.63 -1.59
C ARG A 76 26.98 13.25 -1.99
N LEU A 77 27.95 12.74 -1.23
CA LEU A 77 28.52 11.41 -1.39
C LEU A 77 28.26 10.61 -0.11
N ASP A 78 27.43 9.57 -0.22
CA ASP A 78 27.23 8.60 0.85
C ASP A 78 28.31 7.51 0.76
N VAL A 79 29.15 7.40 1.80
CA VAL A 79 30.27 6.46 1.91
C VAL A 79 29.93 5.28 2.83
N THR A 80 28.68 5.18 3.29
CA THR A 80 28.24 4.08 4.15
C THR A 80 28.14 2.76 3.38
N GLU A 81 28.44 1.65 4.06
CA GLU A 81 28.23 0.32 3.52
C GLU A 81 26.72 0.10 3.32
N GLY A 82 26.30 -0.14 2.06
CA GLY A 82 24.88 -0.28 1.71
C GLY A 82 24.15 1.01 1.32
N LYS A 83 24.82 2.18 1.33
CA LYS A 83 24.23 3.49 0.99
C LYS A 83 22.98 3.85 1.81
N LEU A 84 23.09 3.69 3.12
CA LEU A 84 21.99 3.78 4.09
C LEU A 84 21.34 5.17 4.14
N TYR A 85 21.98 6.20 3.57
CA TYR A 85 21.53 7.59 3.58
C TYR A 85 21.35 8.16 2.17
N SER A 86 21.14 7.30 1.17
CA SER A 86 20.83 7.72 -0.19
C SER A 86 19.58 7.03 -0.71
N LEU A 87 18.70 7.79 -1.36
CA LEU A 87 17.51 7.23 -1.97
C LEU A 87 17.85 6.31 -3.15
N SER A 88 17.04 5.27 -3.32
CA SER A 88 17.08 4.37 -4.45
C SER A 88 16.88 5.11 -5.78
N SER A 89 17.39 4.53 -6.87
CA SER A 89 17.19 5.09 -8.22
C SER A 89 15.72 5.16 -8.61
N THR A 90 14.90 4.23 -8.13
CA THR A 90 13.46 4.20 -8.37
C THR A 90 12.76 5.37 -7.70
N THR A 91 13.07 5.63 -6.42
CA THR A 91 12.54 6.77 -5.68
C THR A 91 12.94 8.08 -6.33
N LYS A 92 14.21 8.25 -6.74
CA LYS A 92 14.65 9.45 -7.48
C LYS A 92 13.91 9.64 -8.80
N GLY A 93 13.68 8.55 -9.54
CA GLY A 93 12.91 8.59 -10.79
C GLY A 93 11.44 8.98 -10.58
N LEU A 94 10.85 8.60 -9.45
CA LEU A 94 9.49 9.02 -9.06
C LEU A 94 9.44 10.50 -8.72
N LEU A 95 10.38 10.99 -7.88
CA LEU A 95 10.43 12.38 -7.46
C LEU A 95 10.70 13.35 -8.62
N ALA A 96 11.40 12.92 -9.66
CA ALA A 96 11.65 13.73 -10.85
C ALA A 96 10.42 13.94 -11.75
N ARG A 97 9.31 13.22 -11.48
CA ARG A 97 8.06 13.29 -12.25
C ARG A 97 6.95 14.05 -11.52
N LEU A 98 7.28 14.72 -10.42
CA LEU A 98 6.32 15.54 -9.69
C LEU A 98 6.04 16.83 -10.48
N ASP A 99 4.79 17.02 -10.87
CA ASP A 99 4.31 18.23 -11.57
C ASP A 99 3.94 19.35 -10.59
N GLU A 100 3.48 18.98 -9.39
CA GLU A 100 3.10 19.85 -8.27
C GLU A 100 3.95 19.56 -7.02
N PRO A 101 4.03 20.49 -6.05
CA PRO A 101 4.75 20.25 -4.81
C PRO A 101 4.04 19.21 -3.92
N LEU A 102 4.72 18.07 -3.69
CA LEU A 102 4.32 17.04 -2.72
C LEU A 102 4.61 17.52 -1.29
N LEU A 103 3.66 17.38 -0.37
CA LEU A 103 3.86 17.61 1.06
C LEU A 103 4.08 16.28 1.80
N ILE A 104 5.18 16.17 2.54
CA ILE A 104 5.41 15.08 3.49
C ILE A 104 5.49 15.68 4.91
N ARG A 105 4.50 15.41 5.75
CA ARG A 105 4.38 15.98 7.09
C ARG A 105 4.46 14.91 8.17
N GLY A 106 5.46 14.99 9.03
CA GLY A 106 5.65 14.09 10.16
C GLY A 106 4.99 14.62 11.43
N TYR A 107 4.10 13.84 12.04
CA TYR A 107 3.46 14.13 13.32
C TYR A 107 4.12 13.29 14.41
N PHE A 108 5.02 13.92 15.18
CA PHE A 108 5.84 13.23 16.18
C PHE A 108 5.75 13.96 17.52
N SER A 109 5.30 13.27 18.57
CA SER A 109 5.25 13.85 19.91
C SER A 109 6.65 13.90 20.55
N GLU A 110 7.00 15.01 21.21
CA GLU A 110 8.27 15.11 21.94
C GLU A 110 8.36 14.16 23.13
N ARG A 111 7.23 13.94 23.82
CA ARG A 111 7.11 12.87 24.82
C ARG A 111 6.53 11.64 24.15
N THR A 112 7.35 10.59 24.05
CA THR A 112 6.98 9.30 23.45
C THR A 112 7.64 8.15 24.20
N HIS A 113 7.36 6.91 23.80
CA HIS A 113 7.96 5.73 24.39
C HIS A 113 9.49 5.71 24.15
N PRO A 114 10.33 5.31 25.13
CA PRO A 114 11.79 5.28 24.97
C PRO A 114 12.30 4.46 23.77
N LEU A 115 11.57 3.42 23.38
CA LEU A 115 11.88 2.61 22.19
C LEU A 115 11.54 3.30 20.86
N LEU A 116 10.65 4.30 20.85
CA LEU A 116 10.29 5.06 19.65
C LEU A 116 11.13 6.32 19.46
N ALA A 117 11.58 6.92 20.56
CA ALA A 117 12.35 8.16 20.53
C ALA A 117 13.59 8.10 19.58
N PRO A 118 14.35 7.00 19.48
CA PRO A 118 15.47 6.89 18.54
C PRO A 118 15.06 6.77 17.07
N LEU A 119 13.81 6.42 16.77
CA LEU A 119 13.30 6.22 15.40
C LEU A 119 12.87 7.54 14.76
N VAL A 120 12.41 8.51 15.55
CA VAL A 120 11.94 9.82 15.07
C VAL A 120 13.05 10.58 14.29
N PRO A 121 14.30 10.70 14.77
CA PRO A 121 15.37 11.33 14.01
C PRO A 121 15.66 10.63 12.68
N GLN A 122 15.56 9.30 12.63
CA GLN A 122 15.81 8.53 11.40
C GLN A 122 14.77 8.83 10.33
N LEU A 123 13.48 8.90 10.70
CA LEU A 123 12.41 9.31 9.77
C LEU A 123 12.56 10.77 9.35
N ARG A 124 12.93 11.67 10.26
CA ARG A 124 13.18 13.08 9.93
C ARG A 124 14.29 13.25 8.89
N ASP A 125 15.39 12.53 9.09
CA ASP A 125 16.52 12.52 8.15
C ASP A 125 16.09 11.94 6.79
N LEU A 126 15.37 10.82 6.77
CA LEU A 126 14.85 10.23 5.53
C LEU A 126 13.94 11.20 4.77
N MET A 127 12.94 11.79 5.43
CA MET A 127 12.03 12.75 4.80
C MET A 127 12.79 13.96 4.26
N ALA A 128 13.77 14.49 5.01
CA ALA A 128 14.60 15.59 4.56
C ALA A 128 15.42 15.23 3.30
N GLU A 129 15.82 13.96 3.15
CA GLU A 129 16.50 13.50 1.94
C GLU A 129 15.57 13.55 0.72
N TYR A 130 14.28 13.19 0.84
CA TYR A 130 13.28 13.34 -0.23
C TYR A 130 13.12 14.80 -0.68
N ALA A 131 13.06 15.74 0.27
CA ALA A 131 13.04 17.18 -0.04
C ALA A 131 14.30 17.61 -0.79
N SER A 132 15.48 17.12 -0.38
CA SER A 132 16.74 17.49 -1.03
C SER A 132 16.92 16.88 -2.43
N ALA A 133 16.30 15.72 -2.68
CA ALA A 133 16.43 14.99 -3.95
C ALA A 133 15.48 15.45 -5.05
N SER A 134 14.43 16.21 -4.72
CA SER A 134 13.32 16.59 -5.62
C SER A 134 13.44 18.00 -6.23
N ASP A 135 14.55 18.70 -6.00
CA ASP A 135 14.82 20.08 -6.47
C ASP A 135 13.64 21.06 -6.22
N GLY A 136 12.98 20.91 -5.07
CA GLY A 136 11.82 21.74 -4.67
C GLY A 136 10.45 21.11 -4.92
N GLY A 137 10.38 19.95 -5.57
CA GLY A 137 9.14 19.18 -5.77
C GLY A 137 8.58 18.53 -4.51
N VAL A 138 9.35 18.43 -3.41
CA VAL A 138 8.88 17.90 -2.13
C VAL A 138 9.13 18.90 -1.00
N ARG A 139 8.07 19.22 -0.27
CA ARG A 139 8.07 20.02 0.95
C ARG A 139 7.93 19.11 2.16
N VAL A 140 8.79 19.30 3.16
CA VAL A 140 8.77 18.51 4.40
C VAL A 140 8.45 19.38 5.59
N GLU A 141 7.54 18.91 6.43
CA GLU A 141 7.12 19.58 7.67
C GLU A 141 7.16 18.61 8.85
N PHE A 142 7.48 19.12 10.04
CA PHE A 142 7.49 18.32 11.25
C PHE A 142 6.72 19.04 12.34
N ILE A 143 5.67 18.37 12.84
CA ILE A 143 4.72 18.94 13.79
C ILE A 143 4.74 18.10 15.06
N ASP A 144 4.78 18.77 16.21
CA ASP A 144 4.39 18.17 17.49
C ASP A 144 2.91 18.51 17.73
N PRO A 145 1.99 17.53 17.66
CA PRO A 145 0.55 17.77 17.84
C PRO A 145 0.23 18.42 19.18
N ALA A 146 1.01 18.12 20.24
CA ALA A 146 0.79 18.69 21.57
C ALA A 146 1.06 20.20 21.63
N ARG A 147 1.82 20.74 20.67
CA ARG A 147 2.13 22.18 20.57
C ARG A 147 1.24 22.93 19.58
N HIS A 148 0.49 22.20 18.74
CA HIS A 148 -0.31 22.76 17.65
C HIS A 148 -1.74 22.17 17.66
N PRO A 149 -2.63 22.60 18.57
CA PRO A 149 -3.97 22.03 18.74
C PRO A 149 -4.88 22.12 17.51
N GLU A 150 -4.66 23.12 16.64
CA GLU A 150 -5.31 23.27 15.33
C GLU A 150 -4.90 22.15 14.35
N LEU A 151 -3.60 21.89 14.21
CA LEU A 151 -3.09 20.82 13.32
C LEU A 151 -3.38 19.43 13.88
N GLU A 152 -3.47 19.29 15.20
CA GLU A 152 -3.90 18.06 15.86
C GLU A 152 -5.37 17.75 15.56
N ARG A 153 -6.25 18.77 15.55
CA ARG A 153 -7.65 18.61 15.16
C ARG A 153 -7.77 18.25 13.68
N GLU A 154 -7.07 18.96 12.80
CA GLU A 154 -7.03 18.62 11.36
C GLU A 154 -6.57 17.16 11.15
N ALA A 155 -5.52 16.73 11.85
CA ALA A 155 -5.01 15.37 11.75
C ALA A 155 -6.03 14.31 12.14
N ARG A 156 -6.82 14.54 13.20
CA ARG A 156 -7.90 13.64 13.61
C ARG A 156 -9.10 13.66 12.67
N ASP A 157 -9.57 14.86 12.34
CA ASP A 157 -10.87 15.05 11.69
C ASP A 157 -10.80 14.79 10.19
N ARG A 158 -9.68 15.14 9.54
CA ARG A 158 -9.50 15.01 8.08
C ARG A 158 -8.70 13.78 7.68
N TYR A 159 -7.64 13.45 8.43
CA TYR A 159 -6.70 12.39 8.05
C TYR A 159 -6.84 11.13 8.92
N GLU A 160 -7.83 11.09 9.82
CA GLU A 160 -8.13 9.97 10.74
C GLU A 160 -6.93 9.54 11.61
N MET A 161 -5.99 10.44 11.84
CA MET A 161 -4.77 10.18 12.60
C MET A 161 -5.04 10.36 14.09
N SER A 162 -4.62 9.40 14.90
CA SER A 162 -4.81 9.44 16.36
C SER A 162 -3.56 9.03 17.14
N ALA A 163 -3.47 9.52 18.38
CA ALA A 163 -2.38 9.15 19.28
C ALA A 163 -2.52 7.70 19.74
N THR A 164 -1.41 6.95 19.74
CA THR A 164 -1.39 5.59 20.29
C THR A 164 -1.05 5.65 21.78
N PRO A 165 -1.92 5.16 22.68
CA PRO A 165 -1.64 5.12 24.11
C PRO A 165 -0.62 4.00 24.40
N LEU A 166 0.57 4.37 24.89
CA LEU A 166 1.66 3.44 25.20
C LEU A 166 1.99 3.47 26.69
N GLN A 167 2.12 2.30 27.29
CA GLN A 167 2.51 2.18 28.69
C GLN A 167 4.02 2.26 28.81
N VAL A 168 4.52 3.24 29.56
CA VAL A 168 5.96 3.41 29.85
C VAL A 168 6.17 2.99 31.30
N ALA A 169 6.94 1.93 31.51
CA ALA A 169 7.40 1.55 32.84
C ALA A 169 8.78 2.17 33.11
N ASP A 170 8.84 3.15 33.99
CA ASP A 170 10.09 3.60 34.62
C ASP A 170 10.35 2.75 35.88
N ARG A 171 11.58 2.72 36.41
CA ARG A 171 11.98 1.93 37.60
C ARG A 171 11.12 2.18 38.86
N TYR A 172 10.30 3.24 38.86
CA TYR A 172 9.50 3.68 39.99
C TYR A 172 7.99 3.84 39.69
N GLN A 173 7.57 3.89 38.42
CA GLN A 173 6.16 4.12 38.06
C GLN A 173 5.84 3.67 36.63
N SER A 174 4.63 3.15 36.43
CA SER A 174 4.07 2.87 35.12
C SER A 174 3.11 3.99 34.74
N THR A 175 3.42 4.75 33.68
CA THR A 175 2.60 5.87 33.21
C THR A 175 2.17 5.62 31.77
N LEU A 176 0.94 6.00 31.44
CA LEU A 176 0.44 5.96 30.07
C LEU A 176 0.85 7.25 29.35
N VAL A 177 1.53 7.10 28.21
CA VAL A 177 1.96 8.22 27.35
C VAL A 177 1.27 8.07 26.01
N ASN A 178 0.56 9.10 25.58
CA ASN A 178 -0.05 9.15 24.26
C ASN A 178 1.00 9.57 23.22
N ALA A 179 1.46 8.61 22.42
CA ALA A 179 2.49 8.83 21.42
C ALA A 179 1.88 9.12 20.05
N TRP A 180 2.31 10.22 19.44
CA TRP A 180 2.05 10.49 18.03
C TRP A 180 3.25 10.03 17.21
N PHE A 181 3.02 9.13 16.26
CA PHE A 181 4.05 8.62 15.37
C PHE A 181 3.41 8.32 14.01
N HIS A 182 3.27 9.35 13.20
CA HIS A 182 2.64 9.24 11.89
C HIS A 182 3.33 10.13 10.85
N VAL A 183 3.20 9.75 9.58
CA VAL A 183 3.65 10.54 8.43
C VAL A 183 2.47 10.69 7.46
N LEU A 184 2.13 11.93 7.14
CA LEU A 184 1.17 12.30 6.10
C LEU A 184 1.92 12.55 4.80
N VAL A 185 1.45 11.97 3.70
CA VAL A 185 1.89 12.25 2.34
C VAL A 185 0.69 12.82 1.59
N GLN A 186 0.85 14.03 1.04
CA GLN A 186 -0.23 14.74 0.36
C GLN A 186 0.26 15.32 -0.97
N TYR A 187 -0.56 15.18 -2.01
CA TYR A 187 -0.32 15.74 -3.34
C TYR A 187 -1.64 16.30 -3.87
N GLY A 188 -1.73 17.63 -4.03
CA GLY A 188 -3.01 18.29 -4.30
C GLY A 188 -4.03 18.01 -3.19
N ASP A 189 -5.20 17.50 -3.58
CA ASP A 189 -6.28 17.12 -2.67
C ASP A 189 -6.21 15.66 -2.19
N GLU A 190 -5.39 14.84 -2.82
CA GLU A 190 -5.18 13.44 -2.47
C GLU A 190 -4.15 13.29 -1.35
N PHE A 191 -4.37 12.33 -0.45
CA PHE A 191 -3.46 12.07 0.66
C PHE A 191 -3.46 10.61 1.07
N THR A 192 -2.40 10.21 1.77
CA THR A 192 -2.32 8.94 2.49
C THR A 192 -1.53 9.12 3.79
N THR A 193 -1.79 8.26 4.76
CA THR A 193 -1.15 8.32 6.09
C THR A 193 -0.41 7.02 6.38
N LEU A 194 0.75 7.15 7.00
CA LEU A 194 1.57 6.03 7.47
C LEU A 194 1.66 6.12 8.99
N GLY A 195 1.25 5.07 9.68
CA GLY A 195 1.20 5.02 11.15
C GLY A 195 2.18 4.03 11.75
N PHE A 196 1.90 3.66 13.01
CA PHE A 196 2.72 2.72 13.78
C PHE A 196 2.84 1.35 13.09
N THR A 197 1.73 0.81 12.59
CA THR A 197 1.66 -0.52 11.95
C THR A 197 2.46 -0.59 10.65
N ASP A 198 2.59 0.52 9.95
CA ASP A 198 3.29 0.58 8.66
C ASP A 198 4.79 0.73 8.87
N LEU A 199 5.19 1.64 9.76
CA LEU A 199 6.56 2.09 9.88
C LEU A 199 7.42 1.26 10.84
N ILE A 200 6.80 0.54 11.79
CA ILE A 200 7.50 -0.08 12.91
C ILE A 200 7.42 -1.61 12.84
N ASP A 201 8.57 -2.26 12.98
CA ASP A 201 8.70 -3.70 13.21
C ASP A 201 9.07 -3.95 14.67
N VAL A 202 8.27 -4.77 15.36
CA VAL A 202 8.51 -5.17 16.74
C VAL A 202 8.93 -6.63 16.74
N ARG A 203 10.17 -6.91 17.12
CA ARG A 203 10.64 -8.29 17.30
C ARG A 203 10.71 -8.62 18.78
N THR A 204 9.89 -9.59 19.18
CA THR A 204 9.94 -10.21 20.49
C THR A 204 10.65 -11.56 20.38
N ALA A 205 11.96 -11.57 20.63
CA ALA A 205 12.68 -12.82 20.79
C ALA A 205 12.55 -13.29 22.24
N GLY A 206 11.81 -14.38 22.52
CA GLY A 206 11.79 -15.07 23.82
C GLY A 206 11.89 -14.18 25.08
N ASN A 207 12.66 -14.61 26.09
CA ASN A 207 12.91 -13.91 27.36
C ASN A 207 13.72 -12.60 27.24
N THR A 208 13.82 -11.97 26.07
CA THR A 208 14.51 -10.67 25.89
C THR A 208 13.55 -9.51 25.72
N GLU A 209 13.99 -8.30 26.08
CA GLU A 209 13.23 -7.07 25.88
C GLU A 209 12.88 -6.88 24.40
N ALA A 210 11.67 -6.38 24.13
CA ALA A 210 11.19 -6.18 22.76
C ALA A 210 12.09 -5.19 22.01
N GLU A 211 12.64 -5.63 20.87
CA GLU A 211 13.42 -4.77 19.99
C GLU A 211 12.48 -4.10 18.99
N VAL A 212 12.48 -2.76 18.97
CA VAL A 212 11.63 -1.96 18.09
C VAL A 212 12.52 -1.24 17.10
N ARG A 213 12.27 -1.42 15.79
CA ARG A 213 13.01 -0.74 14.73
C ARG A 213 12.08 -0.30 13.60
N LEU A 214 12.57 0.59 12.75
CA LEU A 214 11.88 0.92 11.51
C LEU A 214 11.93 -0.28 10.55
N ARG A 215 10.83 -0.57 9.87
CA ARG A 215 10.73 -1.70 8.93
C ARG A 215 11.53 -1.41 7.65
N ASN A 216 10.91 -0.71 6.69
CA ASN A 216 11.53 -0.30 5.43
C ASN A 216 10.99 1.10 5.06
N PRO A 217 11.32 2.13 5.85
CA PRO A 217 10.63 3.42 5.79
C PRO A 217 10.76 4.12 4.43
N GLU A 218 11.84 3.90 3.67
CA GLU A 218 11.94 4.41 2.30
C GLU A 218 10.91 3.77 1.37
N PHE A 219 10.73 2.46 1.47
CA PHE A 219 9.79 1.73 0.64
C PHE A 219 8.35 2.13 0.96
N ASP A 220 8.00 2.20 2.25
CA ASP A 220 6.66 2.58 2.70
C ASP A 220 6.33 4.02 2.27
N LEU A 221 7.29 4.95 2.42
CA LEU A 221 7.13 6.33 1.97
C LEU A 221 7.07 6.45 0.43
N THR A 222 7.91 5.73 -0.30
CA THR A 222 7.87 5.71 -1.78
C THR A 222 6.56 5.14 -2.30
N ARG A 223 6.04 4.08 -1.66
CA ARG A 223 4.73 3.51 -1.98
C ARG A 223 3.64 4.54 -1.75
N ALA A 224 3.57 5.13 -0.55
CA ALA A 224 2.61 6.18 -0.23
C ALA A 224 2.60 7.33 -1.25
N ILE A 225 3.77 7.78 -1.70
CA ILE A 225 3.87 8.81 -2.74
C ILE A 225 3.31 8.32 -4.07
N ARG A 226 3.63 7.09 -4.46
CA ARG A 226 3.11 6.49 -5.70
C ARG A 226 1.58 6.41 -5.66
N ASP A 227 1.00 5.96 -4.56
CA ASP A 227 -0.43 5.74 -4.42
C ASP A 227 -1.19 7.07 -4.55
N VAL A 228 -0.71 8.12 -3.85
CA VAL A 228 -1.30 9.46 -3.94
C VAL A 228 -1.14 10.06 -5.34
N LEU A 229 0.01 9.88 -5.98
CA LEU A 229 0.20 10.35 -7.37
C LEU A 229 -0.71 9.64 -8.36
N GLN A 230 -0.90 8.32 -8.20
CA GLN A 230 -1.83 7.56 -9.03
C GLN A 230 -3.26 8.05 -8.84
N ASN A 231 -3.71 8.23 -7.58
CA ASN A 231 -5.05 8.73 -7.29
C ASN A 231 -5.27 10.15 -7.83
N TYR A 232 -4.28 11.03 -7.69
CA TYR A 232 -4.35 12.39 -8.22
C TYR A 232 -4.45 12.40 -9.76
N GLN A 233 -3.64 11.57 -10.44
CA GLN A 233 -3.72 11.41 -11.89
C GLN A 233 -5.05 10.81 -12.37
N LEU A 234 -5.66 9.95 -11.55
CA LEU A 234 -7.00 9.40 -11.79
C LEU A 234 -8.11 10.43 -11.56
N GLY A 235 -7.89 11.44 -10.71
CA GLY A 235 -8.85 12.51 -10.41
C GLY A 235 -8.93 13.61 -11.46
N ASP A 236 -7.82 13.92 -12.15
CA ASP A 236 -7.74 15.14 -12.98
C ASP A 236 -8.13 14.94 -14.46
N ASP A 237 -8.10 13.70 -15.00
CA ASP A 237 -8.63 13.38 -16.34
C ASP A 237 -8.76 11.84 -16.55
N LEU A 238 -9.85 11.22 -16.08
CA LEU A 238 -10.11 9.77 -16.23
C LEU A 238 -9.97 9.27 -17.68
N PHE A 239 -10.27 10.11 -18.67
CA PHE A 239 -10.16 9.73 -20.08
C PHE A 239 -8.70 9.61 -20.56
N ARG A 240 -7.71 10.19 -19.86
CA ARG A 240 -6.30 10.02 -20.26
C ARG A 240 -5.79 8.61 -20.00
N THR A 241 -6.25 7.97 -18.94
CA THR A 241 -5.82 6.63 -18.53
C THR A 241 -6.55 5.52 -19.28
N ILE A 242 -7.67 5.84 -19.94
CA ILE A 242 -8.43 4.92 -20.78
C ILE A 242 -7.71 4.72 -22.12
N ASP A 243 -7.24 3.50 -22.41
CA ASP A 243 -6.48 3.18 -23.61
C ASP A 243 -7.37 2.94 -24.85
N GLN A 244 -8.58 2.42 -24.66
CA GLN A 244 -9.54 2.11 -25.72
C GLN A 244 -10.79 2.98 -25.59
N PRO A 245 -11.45 3.39 -26.70
CA PRO A 245 -12.72 4.11 -26.62
C PRO A 245 -13.78 3.28 -25.90
N ILE A 246 -14.51 3.93 -24.99
CA ILE A 246 -15.61 3.31 -24.22
C ILE A 246 -16.92 3.85 -24.74
N GLU A 247 -17.91 2.96 -24.88
CA GLU A 247 -19.27 3.33 -25.22
C GLU A 247 -20.23 3.01 -24.07
N LEU A 248 -21.02 4.00 -23.64
CA LEU A 248 -22.15 3.78 -22.76
C LEU A 248 -23.38 3.36 -23.57
N VAL A 249 -23.90 2.17 -23.33
CA VAL A 249 -25.13 1.68 -23.95
C VAL A 249 -26.25 1.70 -22.90
N ALA A 250 -27.24 2.53 -23.17
CA ALA A 250 -28.43 2.67 -22.33
C ALA A 250 -29.59 1.89 -22.94
N TYR A 251 -29.91 0.74 -22.37
CA TYR A 251 -31.05 -0.09 -22.73
C TYR A 251 -32.31 0.41 -22.02
N VAL A 252 -33.03 1.31 -22.70
CA VAL A 252 -34.12 2.08 -22.10
C VAL A 252 -35.37 1.96 -22.96
N SER A 253 -36.49 1.62 -22.34
CA SER A 253 -37.78 1.55 -23.03
C SER A 253 -38.19 2.90 -23.63
N PRO A 254 -39.06 2.89 -24.66
CA PRO A 254 -39.68 4.10 -25.19
C PRO A 254 -40.30 4.98 -24.10
N HIS A 255 -40.27 6.30 -24.31
CA HIS A 255 -40.76 7.30 -23.36
C HIS A 255 -42.22 7.07 -22.91
N ALA A 256 -43.05 6.41 -23.74
CA ALA A 256 -44.44 6.07 -23.42
C ALA A 256 -44.59 4.92 -22.40
N LEU A 257 -43.56 4.07 -22.26
CA LEU A 257 -43.55 2.92 -21.35
C LEU A 257 -42.84 3.23 -20.02
N LEU A 258 -42.04 4.30 -19.97
CA LEU A 258 -41.31 4.70 -18.78
C LEU A 258 -42.20 5.43 -17.75
N PRO A 259 -42.09 5.12 -16.46
CA PRO A 259 -42.64 5.93 -15.37
C PRO A 259 -42.13 7.37 -15.39
N GLU A 260 -42.93 8.30 -14.86
CA GLU A 260 -42.63 9.74 -14.89
C GLU A 260 -41.25 10.11 -14.33
N ARG A 261 -40.87 9.51 -13.19
CA ARG A 261 -39.55 9.71 -12.58
C ARG A 261 -38.40 9.30 -13.52
N LEU A 262 -38.55 8.19 -14.24
CA LEU A 262 -37.50 7.67 -15.14
C LEU A 262 -37.39 8.47 -16.43
N ARG A 263 -38.48 9.10 -16.87
CA ARG A 263 -38.45 10.04 -18.01
C ARG A 263 -37.59 11.25 -17.66
N HIS A 264 -37.83 11.86 -16.50
CA HIS A 264 -37.01 12.97 -16.01
C HIS A 264 -35.55 12.56 -15.77
N TYR A 265 -35.31 11.39 -15.20
CA TYR A 265 -33.96 10.88 -14.99
C TYR A 265 -33.21 10.68 -16.33
N ARG A 266 -33.84 10.02 -17.31
CA ARG A 266 -33.28 9.83 -18.66
C ARG A 266 -32.88 11.16 -19.30
N ASP A 267 -33.77 12.14 -19.27
CA ASP A 267 -33.52 13.45 -19.88
C ASP A 267 -32.37 14.19 -19.16
N ALA A 268 -32.28 14.04 -17.83
CA ALA A 268 -31.21 14.65 -17.03
C ALA A 268 -29.84 14.02 -17.29
N ILE A 269 -29.74 12.68 -17.31
CA ILE A 269 -28.47 12.00 -17.57
C ILE A 269 -27.98 12.22 -19.01
N GLN A 270 -28.89 12.44 -19.97
CA GLN A 270 -28.49 12.75 -21.34
C GLN A 270 -27.65 14.04 -21.40
N VAL A 271 -28.08 15.09 -20.71
CA VAL A 271 -27.31 16.36 -20.63
C VAL A 271 -25.93 16.14 -19.99
N GLN A 272 -25.86 15.28 -18.97
CA GLN A 272 -24.59 14.95 -18.30
C GLN A 272 -23.68 14.11 -19.21
N LEU A 273 -24.24 13.16 -19.97
CA LEU A 273 -23.50 12.35 -20.95
C LEU A 273 -22.93 13.21 -22.07
N ASP A 274 -23.69 14.17 -22.60
CA ASP A 274 -23.22 15.14 -23.59
C ASP A 274 -21.98 15.90 -23.09
N ALA A 275 -22.02 16.37 -21.84
CA ALA A 275 -20.89 17.05 -21.22
C ALA A 275 -19.64 16.16 -21.06
N GLN A 276 -19.82 14.85 -20.83
CA GLN A 276 -18.71 13.90 -20.74
C GLN A 276 -18.11 13.57 -22.11
N VAL A 277 -18.93 13.48 -23.16
CA VAL A 277 -18.45 13.33 -24.53
C VAL A 277 -17.54 14.49 -24.91
N GLU A 278 -17.92 15.74 -24.60
CA GLU A 278 -17.10 16.93 -24.86
C GLU A 278 -15.74 16.89 -24.11
N LYS A 279 -15.72 16.41 -22.87
CA LYS A 279 -14.50 16.29 -22.05
C LYS A 279 -13.57 15.14 -22.49
N SER A 280 -14.13 14.08 -23.07
CA SER A 280 -13.41 12.83 -23.34
C SER A 280 -12.41 12.87 -24.50
N ALA A 281 -12.37 13.96 -25.27
CA ALA A 281 -11.57 14.08 -26.48
C ALA A 281 -11.74 12.90 -27.47
N GLY A 282 -12.94 12.32 -27.55
CA GLY A 282 -13.29 11.22 -28.46
C GLY A 282 -13.06 9.81 -27.90
N LYS A 283 -12.74 9.68 -26.61
CA LYS A 283 -12.60 8.37 -25.93
C LYS A 283 -13.89 7.87 -25.29
N PHE A 284 -14.94 8.67 -25.27
CA PHE A 284 -16.24 8.30 -24.74
C PHE A 284 -17.35 8.62 -25.74
N SER A 285 -18.27 7.67 -25.92
CA SER A 285 -19.51 7.85 -26.66
C SER A 285 -20.66 7.20 -25.90
N TYR A 286 -21.90 7.51 -26.29
CA TYR A 286 -23.06 6.83 -25.74
C TYR A 286 -24.14 6.62 -26.80
N ARG A 287 -25.00 5.61 -26.59
CA ARG A 287 -26.21 5.38 -27.38
C ARG A 287 -27.36 4.90 -26.50
N PHE A 288 -28.58 5.22 -26.94
CA PHE A 288 -29.81 4.67 -26.37
C PHE A 288 -30.35 3.60 -27.31
N GLU A 289 -30.61 2.41 -26.76
CA GLU A 289 -31.19 1.27 -27.47
C GLU A 289 -32.52 0.91 -26.82
N GLU A 290 -33.54 0.61 -27.64
CA GLU A 290 -34.87 0.21 -27.18
C GLU A 290 -34.97 -1.32 -27.22
N PRO A 291 -34.95 -2.04 -26.08
CA PRO A 291 -34.95 -3.50 -26.06
C PRO A 291 -36.17 -4.14 -26.73
N GLU A 292 -37.31 -3.44 -26.71
CA GLU A 292 -38.58 -3.89 -27.28
C GLU A 292 -38.68 -3.69 -28.80
N ALA A 293 -37.75 -2.97 -29.42
CA ALA A 293 -37.72 -2.80 -30.87
C ALA A 293 -37.45 -4.13 -31.59
N ASN A 294 -37.81 -4.20 -32.88
CA ASN A 294 -37.56 -5.34 -33.77
C ASN A 294 -38.01 -6.70 -33.18
N ASP A 295 -39.28 -6.81 -32.77
CA ASP A 295 -39.87 -8.03 -32.17
C ASP A 295 -39.14 -8.52 -30.91
N GLY A 296 -38.55 -7.59 -30.14
CA GLY A 296 -37.87 -7.89 -28.88
C GLY A 296 -36.68 -8.85 -29.04
N ALA A 297 -36.03 -8.84 -30.21
CA ALA A 297 -34.83 -9.63 -30.44
C ALA A 297 -33.69 -9.20 -29.49
N LEU A 298 -33.55 -7.88 -29.27
CA LEU A 298 -32.58 -7.33 -28.34
C LEU A 298 -32.93 -7.70 -26.89
N ALA A 299 -34.17 -7.51 -26.45
CA ALA A 299 -34.62 -7.92 -25.11
C ALA A 299 -34.32 -9.40 -24.80
N ARG A 300 -34.51 -10.32 -25.76
CA ARG A 300 -34.16 -11.74 -25.61
C ARG A 300 -32.66 -11.94 -25.46
N HIS A 301 -31.86 -11.27 -26.30
CA HIS A 301 -30.41 -11.34 -26.21
C HIS A 301 -29.87 -10.83 -24.87
N LEU A 302 -30.41 -9.72 -24.36
CA LEU A 302 -30.04 -9.16 -23.05
C LEU A 302 -30.39 -10.13 -21.90
N ALA A 303 -31.56 -10.78 -21.98
CA ALA A 303 -31.98 -11.78 -21.01
C ALA A 303 -31.08 -13.03 -21.02
N ASP A 304 -30.72 -13.53 -22.20
CA ASP A 304 -29.92 -14.74 -22.35
C ASP A 304 -28.44 -14.52 -21.99
N THR A 305 -27.91 -13.32 -22.28
CA THR A 305 -26.48 -13.01 -22.10
C THR A 305 -26.18 -12.44 -20.71
N TRP A 306 -27.01 -11.53 -20.22
CA TRP A 306 -26.76 -10.77 -18.98
C TRP A 306 -27.86 -10.94 -17.94
N GLY A 307 -28.90 -11.74 -18.21
CA GLY A 307 -29.98 -11.98 -17.27
C GLY A 307 -30.91 -10.77 -17.07
N PHE A 308 -30.80 -9.72 -17.87
CA PHE A 308 -31.63 -8.52 -17.72
C PHE A 308 -33.10 -8.86 -17.98
N GLN A 309 -33.98 -8.36 -17.13
CA GLN A 309 -35.42 -8.60 -17.19
C GLN A 309 -36.17 -7.27 -17.16
N PRO A 310 -37.37 -7.20 -17.76
CA PRO A 310 -38.18 -6.00 -17.65
C PRO A 310 -38.58 -5.73 -16.18
N MET A 311 -38.40 -4.49 -15.76
CA MET A 311 -38.76 -3.95 -14.45
C MET A 311 -40.24 -3.55 -14.40
N ILE A 312 -40.78 -3.40 -13.19
CA ILE A 312 -42.12 -2.88 -12.90
C ILE A 312 -42.03 -1.76 -11.87
N ALA A 313 -42.85 -0.71 -12.02
CA ALA A 313 -42.77 0.49 -11.18
C ALA A 313 -43.36 0.32 -9.77
N GLY A 314 -44.26 -0.66 -9.60
CA GLY A 314 -44.90 -0.95 -8.32
C GLY A 314 -45.60 -2.31 -8.29
N LEU A 315 -45.86 -2.82 -7.08
CA LEU A 315 -46.64 -4.05 -6.85
C LEU A 315 -48.11 -3.82 -7.26
N GLY A 316 -48.41 -4.11 -8.53
CA GLY A 316 -49.74 -3.95 -9.13
C GLY A 316 -49.75 -3.27 -10.50
N ASP A 317 -48.63 -2.72 -10.95
CA ASP A 317 -48.50 -2.18 -12.31
C ASP A 317 -48.32 -3.30 -13.33
N GLU A 318 -49.14 -3.31 -14.37
CA GLU A 318 -49.01 -4.22 -15.52
C GLU A 318 -47.94 -3.72 -16.52
N GLN A 319 -47.54 -2.46 -16.42
CA GLN A 319 -46.65 -1.82 -17.37
C GLN A 319 -45.18 -2.14 -17.03
N ARG A 320 -44.58 -2.93 -17.92
CA ARG A 320 -43.18 -3.37 -17.85
C ARG A 320 -42.29 -2.44 -18.66
N PHE A 321 -41.09 -2.16 -18.17
CA PHE A 321 -40.11 -1.33 -18.84
C PHE A 321 -38.68 -1.83 -18.60
N TRP A 322 -37.74 -1.34 -19.39
CA TRP A 322 -36.31 -1.60 -19.29
C TRP A 322 -35.60 -0.29 -18.95
N PHE A 323 -34.66 -0.36 -18.01
CA PHE A 323 -33.76 0.75 -17.71
C PHE A 323 -32.44 0.19 -17.19
N TYR A 324 -31.55 -0.15 -18.11
CA TYR A 324 -30.21 -0.66 -17.80
C TYR A 324 -29.16 0.21 -18.47
N LEU A 325 -28.07 0.48 -17.75
CA LEU A 325 -26.95 1.26 -18.25
C LEU A 325 -25.70 0.38 -18.20
N THR A 326 -24.96 0.33 -19.30
CA THR A 326 -23.73 -0.45 -19.43
C THR A 326 -22.63 0.38 -20.05
N LEU A 327 -21.39 0.13 -19.66
CA LEU A 327 -20.18 0.64 -20.29
C LEU A 327 -19.50 -0.52 -21.00
N GLU A 328 -19.09 -0.31 -22.25
CA GLU A 328 -18.55 -1.36 -23.11
C GLU A 328 -17.24 -0.89 -23.77
N ASP A 329 -16.25 -1.78 -23.84
CA ASP A 329 -15.07 -1.67 -24.72
C ASP A 329 -14.90 -2.96 -25.55
N GLU A 330 -13.77 -3.16 -26.23
CA GLU A 330 -13.54 -4.39 -27.01
C GLU A 330 -13.36 -5.67 -26.16
N ARG A 331 -13.19 -5.54 -24.85
CA ARG A 331 -12.75 -6.62 -23.94
C ARG A 331 -13.81 -6.99 -22.91
N GLN A 332 -14.58 -6.03 -22.43
CA GLN A 332 -15.45 -6.20 -21.27
C GLN A 332 -16.69 -5.28 -21.32
N VAL A 333 -17.71 -5.69 -20.56
CA VAL A 333 -18.95 -4.94 -20.38
C VAL A 333 -19.21 -4.80 -18.88
N VAL A 334 -19.43 -3.58 -18.43
CA VAL A 334 -19.66 -3.22 -17.03
C VAL A 334 -21.06 -2.62 -16.90
N GLN A 335 -21.92 -3.23 -16.07
CA GLN A 335 -23.21 -2.64 -15.73
C GLN A 335 -23.05 -1.54 -14.67
N LEU A 336 -23.73 -0.41 -14.88
CA LEU A 336 -23.84 0.65 -13.89
C LEU A 336 -25.06 0.40 -12.97
N PRO A 337 -24.93 0.60 -11.65
CA PRO A 337 -26.05 0.45 -10.72
C PRO A 337 -27.15 1.48 -10.98
N THR A 338 -28.41 1.04 -10.88
CA THR A 338 -29.60 1.84 -11.22
C THR A 338 -30.62 1.89 -10.08
N ASP A 339 -30.18 1.86 -8.82
CA ASP A 339 -31.08 1.56 -7.69
C ASP A 339 -31.96 2.75 -7.28
N ALA A 340 -31.43 3.99 -7.36
CA ALA A 340 -32.12 5.19 -6.87
C ALA A 340 -32.65 6.10 -8.00
N PHE A 341 -32.13 6.00 -9.22
CA PHE A 341 -32.44 6.87 -10.37
C PHE A 341 -32.43 8.37 -10.01
N GLU A 342 -31.41 8.79 -9.26
CA GLU A 342 -31.18 10.19 -8.88
C GLU A 342 -30.14 10.82 -9.82
N ALA A 343 -30.51 11.92 -10.46
CA ALA A 343 -29.67 12.55 -11.50
C ALA A 343 -28.39 13.17 -10.94
N ASP A 344 -28.41 13.66 -9.69
CA ASP A 344 -27.25 14.29 -9.06
C ASP A 344 -26.11 13.30 -8.81
N ASP A 345 -26.44 12.01 -8.62
CA ASP A 345 -25.46 10.96 -8.35
C ASP A 345 -24.89 10.30 -9.60
N PHE A 346 -25.50 10.54 -10.77
CA PHE A 346 -25.16 9.81 -12.00
C PHE A 346 -23.71 10.03 -12.43
N VAL A 347 -23.17 11.24 -12.30
CA VAL A 347 -21.76 11.51 -12.66
C VAL A 347 -20.82 10.66 -11.82
N THR A 348 -21.06 10.56 -10.52
CA THR A 348 -20.28 9.71 -9.60
C THR A 348 -20.37 8.23 -9.99
N VAL A 349 -21.56 7.75 -10.33
CA VAL A 349 -21.79 6.36 -10.78
C VAL A 349 -21.05 6.09 -12.10
N LEU A 350 -21.12 7.03 -13.05
CA LEU A 350 -20.44 6.95 -14.33
C LEU A 350 -18.93 6.94 -14.16
N GLU A 351 -18.38 7.84 -13.34
CA GLU A 351 -16.94 7.90 -13.05
C GLU A 351 -16.44 6.62 -12.36
N ALA A 352 -17.20 6.07 -11.41
CA ALA A 352 -16.88 4.80 -10.77
C ALA A 352 -16.88 3.63 -11.77
N GLY A 353 -17.78 3.65 -12.75
CA GLY A 353 -17.80 2.69 -13.86
C GLY A 353 -16.61 2.86 -14.81
N LEU A 354 -16.34 4.08 -15.26
CA LEU A 354 -15.23 4.41 -16.18
C LEU A 354 -13.87 4.07 -15.59
N ARG A 355 -13.71 4.18 -14.27
CA ARG A 355 -12.50 3.71 -13.58
C ARG A 355 -12.20 2.25 -13.90
N ARG A 356 -13.17 1.36 -14.08
CA ARG A 356 -12.91 -0.07 -14.43
C ARG A 356 -12.20 -0.26 -15.77
N PHE A 357 -12.24 0.74 -16.64
CA PHE A 357 -11.62 0.73 -17.96
C PHE A 357 -10.31 1.52 -18.03
N ALA A 358 -9.94 2.21 -16.95
CA ALA A 358 -8.66 2.93 -16.88
C ALA A 358 -7.48 1.94 -16.79
N GLY A 359 -6.45 2.19 -17.60
CA GLY A 359 -5.22 1.40 -17.60
C GLY A 359 -4.52 1.49 -16.25
N GLY A 360 -4.35 0.34 -15.59
CA GLY A 360 -3.64 0.22 -14.32
C GLY A 360 -4.51 -0.04 -13.08
N LEU A 361 -5.81 -0.35 -13.22
CA LEU A 361 -6.61 -0.78 -12.07
C LEU A 361 -6.18 -2.14 -11.52
N THR A 362 -6.31 -2.25 -10.21
CA THR A 362 -6.03 -3.42 -9.39
C THR A 362 -6.87 -4.60 -9.88
N ARG A 363 -6.23 -5.75 -10.14
CA ARG A 363 -6.96 -6.96 -10.61
C ARG A 363 -8.02 -7.39 -9.61
N THR A 364 -9.11 -7.97 -10.08
CA THR A 364 -10.16 -8.50 -9.21
C THR A 364 -9.86 -9.94 -8.83
N VAL A 365 -9.83 -10.21 -7.53
CA VAL A 365 -9.70 -11.54 -6.94
C VAL A 365 -11.08 -12.00 -6.47
N ALA A 366 -11.65 -12.99 -7.15
CA ALA A 366 -12.77 -13.77 -6.62
C ALA A 366 -12.22 -14.70 -5.53
N LEU A 367 -12.62 -14.47 -4.28
CA LEU A 367 -12.20 -15.22 -3.11
C LEU A 367 -13.31 -16.20 -2.71
N ALA A 368 -13.06 -17.48 -2.96
CA ALA A 368 -13.88 -18.58 -2.46
C ALA A 368 -13.28 -19.12 -1.15
N ALA A 369 -13.90 -18.74 -0.03
CA ALA A 369 -13.54 -19.16 1.32
C ALA A 369 -14.77 -19.79 2.02
N PRO A 370 -14.59 -20.67 3.01
CA PRO A 370 -15.67 -21.24 3.80
C PRO A 370 -16.53 -20.16 4.44
N GLU A 371 -17.85 -20.26 4.26
CA GLU A 371 -18.77 -19.45 5.03
C GLU A 371 -18.69 -19.84 6.51
N LEU A 372 -18.79 -18.84 7.40
CA LEU A 372 -18.95 -19.03 8.83
C LEU A 372 -20.27 -19.76 9.09
N ASN A 373 -20.22 -21.09 9.10
CA ASN A 373 -21.39 -21.90 9.37
C ASN A 373 -21.78 -21.78 10.85
N GLU A 374 -22.97 -21.24 11.15
CA GLU A 374 -23.50 -21.12 12.50
C GLU A 374 -23.54 -22.48 13.24
N GLN A 375 -23.67 -23.60 12.52
CA GLN A 375 -23.56 -24.93 13.11
C GLN A 375 -22.14 -25.26 13.57
N MET A 376 -21.10 -24.85 12.83
CA MET A 376 -19.70 -25.03 13.26
C MET A 376 -19.36 -24.17 14.48
N ALA A 377 -19.91 -22.94 14.54
CA ALA A 377 -19.84 -22.09 15.72
C ALA A 377 -20.50 -22.74 16.96
N ARG A 378 -21.56 -23.53 16.80
CA ARG A 378 -22.20 -24.28 17.90
C ARG A 378 -21.35 -25.44 18.44
N PHE A 379 -20.49 -26.04 17.61
CA PHE A 379 -19.61 -27.13 18.00
C PHE A 379 -18.21 -26.67 18.47
N HIS A 380 -17.97 -25.36 18.58
CA HIS A 380 -16.65 -24.77 18.87
C HIS A 380 -15.55 -25.16 17.87
N LEU A 381 -15.95 -25.64 16.69
CA LEU A 381 -15.06 -25.82 15.55
C LEU A 381 -14.77 -24.42 15.02
N GLY A 382 -13.62 -23.87 15.39
CA GLY A 382 -13.18 -22.55 14.93
C GLY A 382 -13.17 -22.53 13.41
N ALA A 383 -14.13 -21.83 12.80
CA ALA A 383 -14.15 -21.66 11.35
C ALA A 383 -12.86 -20.92 10.96
N PRO A 384 -12.14 -21.39 9.93
CA PRO A 384 -10.94 -20.70 9.48
C PRO A 384 -11.33 -19.29 9.03
N THR A 385 -10.65 -18.28 9.59
CA THR A 385 -10.83 -16.88 9.18
C THR A 385 -9.68 -16.45 8.30
N PHE A 386 -9.97 -15.62 7.30
CA PHE A 386 -9.00 -15.17 6.30
C PHE A 386 -8.81 -13.66 6.33
N ALA A 387 -9.17 -12.98 7.41
CA ALA A 387 -9.09 -11.52 7.52
C ALA A 387 -7.70 -10.95 7.18
N ASN A 388 -6.62 -11.58 7.62
CA ASN A 388 -5.26 -11.13 7.30
C ASN A 388 -4.93 -11.31 5.79
N LEU A 389 -5.43 -12.40 5.19
CA LEU A 389 -5.27 -12.66 3.76
C LEU A 389 -6.09 -11.65 2.95
N GLU A 390 -7.34 -11.41 3.33
CA GLU A 390 -8.21 -10.40 2.73
C GLU A 390 -7.56 -9.02 2.80
N GLN A 391 -7.06 -8.62 3.98
CA GLN A 391 -6.33 -7.36 4.16
C GLN A 391 -5.07 -7.28 3.29
N ALA A 392 -4.33 -8.39 3.15
CA ALA A 392 -3.13 -8.41 2.33
C ALA A 392 -3.43 -8.29 0.83
N ILE A 393 -4.49 -8.96 0.35
CA ILE A 393 -4.93 -8.88 -1.05
C ILE A 393 -5.48 -7.49 -1.35
N THR A 394 -6.30 -6.92 -0.45
CA THR A 394 -6.94 -5.61 -0.63
C THR A 394 -5.95 -4.45 -0.74
N ARG A 395 -4.67 -4.67 -0.37
CA ARG A 395 -3.60 -3.66 -0.56
C ARG A 395 -3.35 -3.33 -2.04
N ASP A 396 -3.41 -4.33 -2.91
CA ASP A 396 -3.02 -4.21 -4.31
C ASP A 396 -4.10 -4.73 -5.29
N TYR A 397 -5.19 -5.30 -4.78
CA TYR A 397 -6.24 -6.00 -5.54
C TYR A 397 -7.64 -5.69 -5.00
N SER A 398 -8.67 -5.81 -5.83
CA SER A 398 -10.07 -5.80 -5.39
C SER A 398 -10.51 -7.20 -5.00
N ILE A 399 -11.22 -7.39 -3.88
CA ILE A 399 -11.78 -8.69 -3.49
C ILE A 399 -13.28 -8.73 -3.75
N ARG A 400 -13.74 -9.86 -4.29
CA ARG A 400 -15.15 -10.27 -4.34
C ARG A 400 -15.29 -11.63 -3.64
N ALA A 401 -16.24 -11.76 -2.72
CA ALA A 401 -16.57 -13.07 -2.16
C ALA A 401 -17.26 -13.93 -3.23
N GLU A 402 -16.85 -15.20 -3.36
CA GLU A 402 -17.33 -16.13 -4.37
C GLU A 402 -17.76 -17.46 -3.72
N GLN A 403 -18.89 -18.01 -4.14
CA GLN A 403 -19.47 -19.23 -3.57
C GLN A 403 -19.30 -20.45 -4.47
N LEU A 404 -19.11 -20.29 -5.80
CA LEU A 404 -18.91 -21.36 -6.79
C LEU A 404 -20.06 -22.39 -6.95
N ARG A 405 -21.04 -22.42 -6.04
CA ARG A 405 -22.15 -23.41 -6.03
C ARG A 405 -23.11 -23.25 -7.21
N ASP A 406 -23.16 -22.08 -7.82
CA ASP A 406 -23.97 -21.81 -9.01
C ASP A 406 -23.33 -22.36 -10.31
N GLY A 407 -22.11 -22.89 -10.22
CA GLY A 407 -21.38 -23.45 -11.36
C GLY A 407 -20.67 -22.39 -12.21
N SER A 408 -20.54 -21.16 -11.72
CA SER A 408 -19.82 -20.09 -12.38
C SER A 408 -18.86 -19.36 -11.44
N VAL A 409 -18.02 -18.53 -12.04
CA VAL A 409 -17.17 -17.56 -11.33
C VAL A 409 -17.49 -16.22 -11.95
N ASP A 410 -17.58 -15.19 -11.10
CA ASP A 410 -17.79 -13.81 -11.50
C ASP A 410 -17.00 -13.48 -12.80
N PRO A 411 -17.68 -13.00 -13.87
CA PRO A 411 -17.02 -12.67 -15.12
C PRO A 411 -16.00 -11.53 -14.97
N ASP A 412 -16.13 -10.66 -13.97
CA ASP A 412 -15.21 -9.55 -13.69
C ASP A 412 -13.92 -10.01 -12.97
N ALA A 413 -13.80 -11.30 -12.61
CA ALA A 413 -12.65 -11.82 -11.87
C ALA A 413 -11.47 -12.23 -12.78
N ASP A 414 -10.29 -11.64 -12.52
CA ASP A 414 -9.03 -12.00 -13.17
C ASP A 414 -8.37 -13.23 -12.52
N ILE A 415 -8.54 -13.35 -11.21
CA ILE A 415 -7.94 -14.38 -10.36
C ILE A 415 -9.04 -15.02 -9.53
N LEU A 416 -9.07 -16.35 -9.50
CA LEU A 416 -9.89 -17.12 -8.57
C LEU A 416 -8.99 -17.68 -7.46
N ALA A 417 -9.19 -17.23 -6.23
CA ALA A 417 -8.53 -17.76 -5.04
C ALA A 417 -9.50 -18.69 -4.28
N VAL A 418 -9.23 -19.99 -4.29
CA VAL A 418 -10.01 -20.98 -3.52
C VAL A 418 -9.20 -21.42 -2.32
N VAL A 419 -9.65 -21.02 -1.13
CA VAL A 419 -8.89 -21.16 0.11
C VAL A 419 -9.67 -21.99 1.10
N ALA A 420 -9.03 -23.04 1.64
CA ALA A 420 -9.64 -24.03 2.51
C ALA A 420 -11.01 -24.54 2.01
N PRO A 421 -11.14 -24.99 0.74
CA PRO A 421 -12.41 -25.54 0.27
C PRO A 421 -12.82 -26.77 1.07
N LEU A 422 -14.11 -26.91 1.36
CA LEU A 422 -14.70 -28.05 2.05
C LEU A 422 -15.80 -28.65 1.18
N GLU A 423 -15.65 -29.91 0.82
CA GLU A 423 -16.64 -30.71 0.09
C GLU A 423 -17.19 -29.99 -1.16
N LEU A 424 -16.31 -29.50 -2.06
CA LEU A 424 -16.74 -28.89 -3.31
C LEU A 424 -17.58 -29.88 -4.13
N ASP A 425 -18.73 -29.40 -4.60
CA ASP A 425 -19.61 -30.19 -5.45
C ASP A 425 -19.16 -30.16 -6.91
N THR A 426 -19.84 -30.94 -7.74
CA THR A 426 -19.53 -31.03 -9.18
C THR A 426 -19.72 -29.70 -9.91
N ALA A 427 -20.63 -28.84 -9.45
CA ALA A 427 -20.86 -27.53 -10.07
C ALA A 427 -19.70 -26.58 -9.74
N SER A 428 -19.25 -26.54 -8.48
CA SER A 428 -18.09 -25.74 -8.08
C SER A 428 -16.80 -26.19 -8.76
N LEU A 429 -16.58 -27.51 -8.91
CA LEU A 429 -15.44 -28.03 -9.67
C LEU A 429 -15.52 -27.64 -11.15
N PHE A 430 -16.71 -27.67 -11.75
CA PHE A 430 -16.93 -27.19 -13.12
C PHE A 430 -16.63 -25.69 -13.25
N ALA A 431 -17.06 -24.86 -12.30
CA ALA A 431 -16.78 -23.42 -12.28
C ALA A 431 -15.27 -23.13 -12.30
N ILE A 432 -14.51 -23.81 -11.43
CA ILE A 432 -13.04 -23.69 -11.35
C ILE A 432 -12.39 -24.12 -12.68
N ASP A 433 -12.83 -25.25 -13.24
CA ASP A 433 -12.30 -25.79 -14.48
C ASP A 433 -12.55 -24.85 -15.67
N GLN A 434 -13.77 -24.35 -15.83
CA GLN A 434 -14.10 -23.38 -16.87
C GLN A 434 -13.30 -22.08 -16.73
N PHE A 435 -13.12 -21.58 -15.49
CA PHE A 435 -12.32 -20.39 -15.20
C PHE A 435 -10.86 -20.56 -15.63
N LEU A 436 -10.28 -21.74 -15.39
CA LEU A 436 -8.93 -22.04 -15.83
C LEU A 436 -8.84 -22.18 -17.35
N MET A 437 -9.80 -22.86 -17.98
CA MET A 437 -9.83 -23.07 -19.43
C MET A 437 -10.03 -21.77 -20.24
N ARG A 438 -10.75 -20.78 -19.69
CA ARG A 438 -10.90 -19.45 -20.31
C ARG A 438 -9.65 -18.57 -20.17
N GLY A 439 -8.59 -19.08 -19.54
CA GLY A 439 -7.31 -18.38 -19.36
C GLY A 439 -7.19 -17.59 -18.06
N GLY A 440 -8.16 -17.73 -17.14
CA GLY A 440 -8.09 -17.14 -15.80
C GLY A 440 -7.02 -17.82 -14.93
N THR A 441 -6.53 -17.11 -13.91
CA THR A 441 -5.54 -17.65 -12.96
C THR A 441 -6.21 -18.22 -11.72
N VAL A 442 -6.00 -19.51 -11.43
CA VAL A 442 -6.51 -20.15 -10.20
C VAL A 442 -5.40 -20.29 -9.17
N VAL A 443 -5.65 -19.83 -7.95
CA VAL A 443 -4.80 -20.04 -6.77
C VAL A 443 -5.57 -20.94 -5.80
N LEU A 444 -5.01 -22.11 -5.50
CA LEU A 444 -5.61 -23.09 -4.58
C LEU A 444 -4.77 -23.20 -3.31
N ALA A 445 -5.42 -23.09 -2.15
CA ALA A 445 -4.82 -23.36 -0.85
C ALA A 445 -5.70 -24.36 -0.10
N THR A 446 -5.20 -25.59 0.09
CA THR A 446 -5.95 -26.67 0.73
C THR A 446 -5.03 -27.57 1.55
N SER A 447 -5.62 -28.34 2.46
CA SER A 447 -4.94 -29.30 3.33
C SER A 447 -5.83 -30.53 3.49
N PRO A 448 -5.27 -31.76 3.56
CA PRO A 448 -6.06 -32.96 3.85
C PRO A 448 -6.56 -33.00 5.31
N PHE A 449 -6.00 -32.15 6.17
CA PHE A 449 -6.34 -32.11 7.59
C PHE A 449 -6.57 -30.68 8.10
N SER A 450 -7.43 -30.59 9.11
CA SER A 450 -7.58 -29.42 9.99
C SER A 450 -7.08 -29.75 11.40
N VAL A 451 -6.65 -28.75 12.15
CA VAL A 451 -6.15 -28.90 13.53
C VAL A 451 -7.08 -28.16 14.49
N GLU A 452 -7.61 -28.87 15.48
CA GLU A 452 -8.44 -28.31 16.55
C GLU A 452 -7.69 -28.38 17.88
N LEU A 453 -7.62 -27.24 18.59
CA LEU A 453 -7.17 -27.20 19.98
C LEU A 453 -8.38 -27.22 20.91
N SER A 454 -8.51 -28.28 21.71
CA SER A 454 -9.56 -28.40 22.72
C SER A 454 -8.98 -28.85 24.05
N ASN A 455 -9.22 -28.08 25.12
CA ASN A 455 -8.79 -28.39 26.49
C ASN A 455 -7.29 -28.68 26.68
N GLY A 456 -6.43 -28.15 25.79
CA GLY A 456 -4.98 -28.41 25.81
C GLY A 456 -4.53 -29.61 24.97
N ASP A 457 -5.47 -30.32 24.35
CA ASP A 457 -5.20 -31.39 23.39
C ASP A 457 -5.32 -30.85 21.96
N MET A 458 -4.38 -31.25 21.09
CA MET A 458 -4.44 -31.01 19.65
C MET A 458 -5.00 -32.23 18.94
N ARG A 459 -6.06 -32.04 18.16
CA ARG A 459 -6.69 -33.10 17.36
C ARG A 459 -6.59 -32.77 15.88
N LEU A 460 -6.15 -33.75 15.11
CA LEU A 460 -6.25 -33.72 13.66
C LEU A 460 -7.63 -34.22 13.25
N LEU A 461 -8.28 -33.48 12.37
CA LEU A 461 -9.56 -33.81 11.75
C LEU A 461 -9.35 -33.91 10.24
N ASP A 462 -9.98 -34.89 9.61
CA ASP A 462 -10.00 -34.99 8.15
C ASP A 462 -10.71 -33.76 7.57
N TYR A 463 -10.14 -33.20 6.49
CA TYR A 463 -10.66 -32.01 5.82
C TYR A 463 -10.81 -32.29 4.32
N PRO A 464 -11.89 -32.97 3.90
CA PRO A 464 -12.07 -33.36 2.50
C PRO A 464 -12.42 -32.14 1.65
N SER A 465 -11.49 -31.72 0.80
CA SER A 465 -11.71 -30.55 -0.06
C SER A 465 -12.67 -30.78 -1.22
N GLY A 466 -12.79 -32.03 -1.69
CA GLY A 466 -13.45 -32.37 -2.95
C GLY A 466 -12.57 -32.16 -4.19
N LEU A 467 -11.34 -31.66 -4.03
CA LEU A 467 -10.43 -31.38 -5.15
C LEU A 467 -9.64 -32.62 -5.62
N ASP A 468 -9.60 -33.71 -4.86
CA ASP A 468 -8.67 -34.83 -5.09
C ASP A 468 -8.75 -35.42 -6.50
N THR A 469 -9.98 -35.63 -7.00
CA THR A 469 -10.21 -36.19 -8.34
C THR A 469 -9.85 -35.19 -9.43
N TRP A 470 -10.15 -33.90 -9.23
CA TRP A 470 -9.83 -32.84 -10.18
C TRP A 470 -8.32 -32.57 -10.23
N LEU A 471 -7.63 -32.50 -9.09
CA LEU A 471 -6.17 -32.35 -9.04
C LEU A 471 -5.45 -33.50 -9.76
N ALA A 472 -5.97 -34.73 -9.66
CA ALA A 472 -5.42 -35.88 -10.33
C ALA A 472 -5.47 -35.77 -11.87
N THR A 473 -6.45 -35.08 -12.46
CA THR A 473 -6.49 -34.83 -13.91
C THR A 473 -5.37 -33.88 -14.35
N HIS A 474 -4.92 -32.99 -13.45
CA HIS A 474 -3.78 -32.10 -13.63
C HIS A 474 -2.43 -32.72 -13.20
N GLY A 475 -2.41 -34.00 -12.83
CA GLY A 475 -1.20 -34.69 -12.38
C GLY A 475 -0.73 -34.32 -10.97
N ILE A 476 -1.61 -33.70 -10.17
CA ILE A 476 -1.34 -33.31 -8.79
C ILE A 476 -2.04 -34.28 -7.85
N HIS A 477 -1.33 -34.75 -6.82
CA HIS A 477 -1.87 -35.67 -5.82
C HIS A 477 -1.64 -35.13 -4.42
N LEU A 478 -2.72 -34.96 -3.66
CA LEU A 478 -2.67 -34.56 -2.25
C LEU A 478 -2.66 -35.82 -1.38
N ALA A 479 -1.49 -36.15 -0.81
CA ALA A 479 -1.40 -37.28 0.11
C ALA A 479 -1.89 -36.86 1.52
N PRO A 480 -2.57 -37.74 2.27
CA PRO A 480 -2.97 -37.48 3.66
C PRO A 480 -1.76 -37.61 4.59
N ARG A 481 -0.81 -36.67 4.50
CA ARG A 481 0.42 -36.62 5.28
C ARG A 481 0.67 -35.20 5.77
N LEU A 482 1.35 -35.11 6.92
CA LEU A 482 1.85 -33.86 7.47
C LEU A 482 3.33 -33.70 7.15
N VAL A 483 3.77 -32.46 6.98
CA VAL A 483 5.19 -32.11 6.81
C VAL A 483 5.78 -31.85 8.19
N LEU A 484 6.90 -32.50 8.47
CA LEU A 484 7.63 -32.37 9.72
C LEU A 484 8.92 -31.57 9.47
N ASP A 485 9.21 -30.62 10.36
CA ASP A 485 10.47 -29.90 10.43
C ASP A 485 11.24 -30.29 11.71
N GLU A 486 12.51 -30.64 11.56
CA GLU A 486 13.39 -30.99 12.67
C GLU A 486 13.87 -29.75 13.44
N GLN A 487 13.82 -28.55 12.84
CA GLN A 487 14.19 -27.28 13.47
C GLN A 487 13.02 -26.57 14.16
N SER A 488 11.82 -27.15 14.05
CA SER A 488 10.50 -26.59 14.37
C SER A 488 10.40 -25.53 15.46
N ALA A 489 9.44 -24.62 15.29
CA ALA A 489 9.16 -23.60 16.29
C ALA A 489 8.62 -24.20 17.61
N PRO A 490 9.03 -23.66 18.76
CA PRO A 490 8.57 -24.15 20.05
C PRO A 490 7.13 -23.69 20.33
N PHE A 491 6.30 -24.62 20.81
CA PHE A 491 4.90 -24.43 21.13
C PHE A 491 4.67 -24.44 22.66
N PRO A 492 3.92 -23.47 23.22
CA PRO A 492 3.60 -23.44 24.65
C PRO A 492 2.53 -24.50 24.99
N ALA A 493 2.94 -25.62 25.57
CA ALA A 493 2.02 -26.68 25.99
C ALA A 493 1.81 -26.69 27.52
N PRO A 494 0.56 -26.83 28.00
CA PRO A 494 0.29 -27.01 29.43
C PRO A 494 0.71 -28.41 29.88
N VAL A 495 1.65 -28.51 30.81
CA VAL A 495 2.14 -29.76 31.39
C VAL A 495 1.68 -29.86 32.84
N LEU A 496 1.08 -31.00 33.19
CA LEU A 496 0.71 -31.30 34.58
C LEU A 496 1.94 -31.80 35.33
N ARG A 497 2.39 -31.03 36.32
CA ARG A 497 3.48 -31.40 37.21
C ARG A 497 2.95 -31.71 38.61
N ARG A 498 3.12 -32.96 39.05
CA ARG A 498 2.79 -33.37 40.42
C ARG A 498 3.97 -33.13 41.36
N VAL A 499 3.74 -32.43 42.46
CA VAL A 499 4.73 -32.23 43.54
C VAL A 499 4.09 -32.64 44.86
N GLY A 500 4.47 -33.83 45.36
CA GLY A 500 3.77 -34.44 46.49
C GLY A 500 2.33 -34.79 46.11
N ASP A 501 1.38 -34.36 46.96
CA ASP A 501 -0.06 -34.57 46.75
C ASP A 501 -0.74 -33.47 45.91
N TYR A 502 0.03 -32.48 45.43
CA TYR A 502 -0.51 -31.34 44.67
C TYR A 502 -0.17 -31.44 43.19
N GLU A 503 -1.15 -31.13 42.33
CA GLU A 503 -0.97 -30.98 40.89
C GLU A 503 -0.85 -29.50 40.51
N PHE A 504 0.20 -29.15 39.78
CA PHE A 504 0.41 -27.83 39.19
C PHE A 504 0.28 -27.93 37.68
N ARG A 505 -0.37 -26.95 37.05
CA ARG A 505 -0.40 -26.81 35.58
C ARG A 505 0.61 -25.73 35.20
N ASP A 506 1.79 -26.15 34.76
CA ASP A 506 2.84 -25.26 34.28
C ASP A 506 2.78 -25.20 32.74
N VAL A 507 3.20 -24.09 32.13
CA VAL A 507 3.34 -23.98 30.67
C VAL A 507 4.80 -24.23 30.31
N GLN A 508 5.06 -25.21 29.45
CA GLN A 508 6.40 -25.54 28.98
C GLN A 508 6.46 -25.37 27.45
N MET A 509 7.53 -24.74 26.98
CA MET A 509 7.83 -24.67 25.55
C MET A 509 8.35 -26.04 25.10
N ILE A 510 7.64 -26.68 24.16
CA ILE A 510 8.04 -27.95 23.54
C ILE A 510 8.25 -27.72 22.05
N ASP A 511 9.33 -28.24 21.48
CA ASP A 511 9.53 -28.20 20.04
C ASP A 511 8.43 -29.01 19.37
N TYR A 512 7.62 -28.35 18.53
CA TYR A 512 6.45 -28.97 17.90
C TYR A 512 6.71 -29.19 16.41
N PRO A 513 7.03 -30.41 15.97
CA PRO A 513 7.61 -30.65 14.64
C PRO A 513 6.75 -30.24 13.44
N TYR A 514 5.46 -29.94 13.64
CA TYR A 514 4.55 -29.49 12.60
C TYR A 514 4.45 -27.96 12.49
N PHE A 515 5.11 -27.22 13.37
CA PHE A 515 5.30 -25.78 13.24
C PHE A 515 6.65 -25.56 12.57
N LEU A 516 6.62 -25.41 11.25
CA LEU A 516 7.79 -25.20 10.43
C LEU A 516 8.52 -23.91 10.88
N ASP A 517 9.85 -23.94 10.86
CA ASP A 517 10.69 -22.76 11.13
C ASP A 517 11.76 -22.66 10.05
N ILE A 518 11.36 -22.14 8.89
CA ILE A 518 12.22 -22.07 7.71
C ILE A 518 12.81 -20.66 7.59
N ARG A 519 14.14 -20.57 7.71
CA ARG A 519 14.88 -19.30 7.66
C ARG A 519 15.88 -19.29 6.50
N PRO A 520 16.33 -18.12 6.01
CA PRO A 520 17.48 -18.05 5.12
C PRO A 520 18.69 -18.79 5.73
N PRO A 521 19.40 -19.66 4.98
CA PRO A 521 19.37 -19.84 3.52
C PRO A 521 18.42 -20.93 2.99
N ALA A 522 17.56 -21.54 3.82
CA ALA A 522 16.64 -22.61 3.40
C ALA A 522 15.50 -22.10 2.50
N LEU A 523 15.17 -20.81 2.56
CA LEU A 523 14.27 -20.16 1.62
C LEU A 523 14.99 -19.87 0.30
N ASN A 524 14.36 -20.20 -0.83
CA ASN A 524 14.90 -19.91 -2.15
C ASN A 524 14.78 -18.41 -2.47
N PRO A 525 15.89 -17.65 -2.58
CA PRO A 525 15.85 -16.22 -2.83
C PRO A 525 15.49 -15.86 -4.28
N GLY A 526 15.53 -16.83 -5.21
CA GLY A 526 15.16 -16.64 -6.61
C GLY A 526 13.71 -16.97 -6.93
N HIS A 527 12.95 -17.51 -5.98
CA HIS A 527 11.56 -17.91 -6.21
C HIS A 527 10.59 -16.79 -5.80
N PRO A 528 9.70 -16.30 -6.70
CA PRO A 528 8.85 -15.14 -6.43
C PRO A 528 8.01 -15.22 -5.15
N ILE A 529 7.60 -16.43 -4.73
CA ILE A 529 6.79 -16.64 -3.52
C ILE A 529 7.63 -16.56 -2.24
N THR A 530 8.90 -16.99 -2.26
CA THR A 530 9.72 -17.10 -1.04
C THR A 530 10.80 -16.02 -0.94
N ALA A 531 11.09 -15.30 -2.02
CA ALA A 531 12.16 -14.31 -2.08
C ALA A 531 11.98 -13.12 -1.12
N SER A 532 10.74 -12.77 -0.81
CA SER A 532 10.39 -11.66 0.09
C SER A 532 10.01 -12.12 1.51
N LEU A 533 9.99 -13.43 1.77
CA LEU A 533 9.63 -13.96 3.08
C LEU A 533 10.86 -13.94 4.01
N PRO A 534 10.78 -13.30 5.19
CA PRO A 534 11.89 -13.29 6.13
C PRO A 534 12.05 -14.62 6.86
N GLN A 535 10.94 -15.32 7.12
CA GLN A 535 10.86 -16.68 7.63
C GLN A 535 9.49 -17.28 7.25
N LEU A 536 9.35 -18.60 7.31
CA LEU A 536 8.08 -19.31 7.16
C LEU A 536 7.82 -20.21 8.36
#